data_AF-A0A836RKJ8-F1
#
_entry.id   AF-A0A836RKJ8-F1
#
_cell.length_a   1.000
_cell.length_b   1.000
_cell.length_c   1.000
_cell.angle_alpha   90.00
_cell.angle_beta   90.00
_cell.angle_gamma   90.00
#
_symmetry.space_group_name_H-M   'P 1'
#
loop_
_entity.id
_entity.type
_entity.pdbx_description
1 polymer ?
#
loop_
_entity_poly.entity_id
_entity_poly.type
_entity_poly.pdbx_seq_one_letter_code
_entity_poly.pdbx_strand_id
1 'polypeptide(L)'
;MEPLHSKTSILRPVEIFVIFIVTFFLMLLFGVAMTLLWGSKTATLLGEFLIIVPGLSYVWFKRLPSLRVFRIHRINYAVLLYTFFIAIPLFILSDELDRLISSIFPMPEIFIKGMEEFVKIHSFGDAVILFVAAVLMAGVAEEMLFRGLLQRSLEFHLEPAMAIVISAAFFAVVHLNPWMALQITFLGLVFGWMAWK
;
A
#
# COMPACT_ATOMS: atom_id res chain seq x y z
N MET A 1 -21.25 -18.08 14.36
CA MET A 1 -20.07 -18.80 14.91
C MET A 1 -19.15 -19.10 13.75
N GLU A 2 -18.03 -18.40 13.64
CA GLU A 2 -17.03 -18.66 12.60
C GLU A 2 -16.38 -20.03 12.88
N PRO A 3 -16.22 -20.94 11.91
CA PRO A 3 -15.72 -22.28 12.17
C PRO A 3 -14.26 -22.24 12.66
N LEU A 4 -13.92 -23.16 13.58
CA LEU A 4 -12.60 -23.31 14.24
C LEU A 4 -11.37 -23.34 13.30
N HIS A 5 -11.56 -23.56 11.99
CA HIS A 5 -10.54 -23.42 10.95
C HIS A 5 -10.25 -21.97 10.51
N SER A 6 -10.93 -20.94 11.05
CA SER A 6 -10.71 -19.52 10.70
C SER A 6 -9.45 -18.93 11.34
N LYS A 7 -9.11 -19.37 12.56
CA LYS A 7 -7.99 -18.84 13.35
C LYS A 7 -6.61 -19.19 12.79
N THR A 8 -6.46 -20.28 12.04
CA THR A 8 -5.15 -20.74 11.54
C THR A 8 -4.60 -19.89 10.38
N SER A 9 -5.42 -19.01 9.81
CA SER A 9 -5.03 -18.11 8.70
C SER A 9 -4.74 -16.67 9.13
N ILE A 10 -4.83 -16.36 10.43
CA ILE A 10 -4.61 -15.01 10.96
C ILE A 10 -3.19 -14.95 11.50
N LEU A 11 -2.36 -14.08 10.93
CA LEU A 11 -1.01 -13.82 11.40
C LEU A 11 -1.06 -13.00 12.68
N ARG A 12 -0.11 -13.21 13.59
CA ARG A 12 0.06 -12.41 14.80
C ARG A 12 0.68 -11.05 14.45
N PRO A 13 0.41 -9.99 15.23
CA PRO A 13 0.98 -8.66 14.97
C PRO A 13 2.52 -8.65 14.86
N VAL A 14 3.20 -9.47 15.67
CA VAL A 14 4.67 -9.60 15.63
C VAL A 14 5.16 -10.19 14.30
N GLU A 15 4.44 -11.16 13.74
CA GLU A 15 4.82 -11.79 12.46
C GLU A 15 4.70 -10.78 11.32
N ILE A 16 3.64 -9.97 11.34
CA ILE A 16 3.42 -8.90 10.37
C ILE A 16 4.48 -7.82 10.51
N PHE A 17 4.78 -7.39 11.75
CA PHE A 17 5.84 -6.41 11.98
C PHE A 17 7.19 -6.89 11.46
N VAL A 18 7.55 -8.17 11.66
CA VAL A 18 8.76 -8.76 11.08
C VAL A 18 8.73 -8.73 9.55
N ILE A 19 7.59 -9.06 8.92
CA ILE A 19 7.44 -8.96 7.46
C ILE A 19 7.70 -7.53 6.99
N PHE A 20 7.12 -6.51 7.63
CA PHE A 20 7.33 -5.12 7.26
C PHE A 20 8.78 -4.67 7.45
N ILE A 21 9.43 -5.06 8.55
CA ILE A 21 10.84 -4.75 8.81
C ILE A 21 11.75 -5.38 7.74
N VAL A 22 11.55 -6.67 7.44
CA VAL A 22 12.31 -7.36 6.39
C VAL A 22 12.06 -6.69 5.03
N THR A 23 10.80 -6.34 4.73
CA THR A 23 10.44 -5.63 3.50
C THR A 23 11.17 -4.30 3.39
N PHE A 24 11.16 -3.49 4.46
CA PHE A 24 11.85 -2.21 4.50
C PHE A 24 13.36 -2.34 4.23
N PHE A 25 14.04 -3.28 4.91
CA PHE A 25 15.46 -3.50 4.70
C PHE A 25 15.78 -4.03 3.30
N LEU A 26 14.99 -4.96 2.77
CA LEU A 26 15.16 -5.45 1.41
C LEU A 26 14.94 -4.35 0.37
N MET A 27 13.91 -3.52 0.55
CA MET A 27 13.65 -2.35 -0.30
C MET A 27 14.81 -1.36 -0.28
N LEU A 28 15.37 -1.07 0.89
CA LEU A 28 16.52 -0.18 1.02
C LEU A 28 17.76 -0.73 0.30
N LEU A 29 18.12 -1.98 0.56
CA LEU A 29 19.29 -2.62 -0.06
C LEU A 29 19.12 -2.76 -1.57
N PHE A 30 17.94 -3.20 -2.01
CA PHE A 30 17.62 -3.38 -3.41
C PHE A 30 17.59 -2.04 -4.15
N GLY A 31 16.94 -1.01 -3.58
CA GLY A 31 16.87 0.32 -4.17
C GLY A 31 18.26 0.94 -4.37
N VAL A 32 19.15 0.84 -3.38
CA VAL A 32 20.54 1.30 -3.50
C VAL A 32 21.28 0.52 -4.59
N ALA A 33 21.25 -0.81 -4.55
CA ALA A 33 21.94 -1.64 -5.52
C ALA A 33 21.46 -1.38 -6.96
N MET A 34 20.14 -1.35 -7.16
CA MET A 34 19.55 -1.14 -8.47
C MET A 34 19.81 0.26 -9.01
N THR A 35 19.78 1.28 -8.15
CA THR A 35 20.07 2.67 -8.58
C THR A 35 21.52 2.79 -9.06
N LEU A 36 22.47 2.16 -8.36
CA LEU A 36 23.89 2.18 -8.73
C LEU A 36 24.19 1.41 -10.03
N LEU A 37 23.46 0.32 -10.30
CA LEU A 37 23.73 -0.59 -11.41
C LEU A 37 22.92 -0.27 -12.68
N TRP A 38 21.65 0.16 -12.52
CA TRP A 38 20.67 0.31 -13.62
C TRP A 38 19.90 1.63 -13.60
N GLY A 39 20.25 2.55 -12.69
CA GLY A 39 19.59 3.85 -12.55
C GLY A 39 18.26 3.82 -11.78
N SER A 40 17.76 5.00 -11.45
CA SER A 40 16.62 5.20 -10.54
C SER A 40 15.29 4.65 -11.09
N LYS A 41 15.00 4.84 -12.38
CA LYS A 41 13.73 4.39 -12.99
C LYS A 41 13.51 2.88 -12.88
N THR A 42 14.53 2.09 -13.21
CA THR A 42 14.49 0.62 -13.12
C THR A 42 14.41 0.16 -11.67
N ALA A 43 15.11 0.85 -10.76
CA ALA A 43 15.06 0.58 -9.33
C ALA A 43 13.65 0.76 -8.77
N THR A 44 12.94 1.83 -9.14
CA THR A 44 11.55 2.07 -8.71
C THR A 44 10.62 0.96 -9.19
N LEU A 45 10.66 0.64 -10.49
CA LEU A 45 9.85 -0.41 -11.12
C LEU A 45 9.94 -1.75 -10.38
N LEU A 46 11.16 -2.21 -10.16
CA LEU A 46 11.40 -3.51 -9.52
C LEU A 46 11.23 -3.44 -8.00
N GLY A 47 11.40 -2.24 -7.41
CA GLY A 47 11.13 -1.98 -6.01
C GLY A 47 9.67 -2.24 -5.66
N GLU A 48 8.72 -1.75 -6.45
CA GLU A 48 7.29 -2.00 -6.19
C GLU A 48 6.95 -3.49 -6.15
N PHE A 49 7.56 -4.30 -7.02
CA PHE A 49 7.39 -5.75 -6.98
C PHE A 49 7.96 -6.37 -5.70
N LEU A 50 9.07 -5.85 -5.21
CA LEU A 50 9.76 -6.39 -4.03
C LEU A 50 8.95 -6.18 -2.75
N ILE A 51 8.09 -5.16 -2.68
CA ILE A 51 7.25 -4.86 -1.50
C ILE A 51 6.46 -6.10 -1.05
N ILE A 52 5.83 -6.82 -1.98
CA ILE A 52 4.96 -7.95 -1.64
C ILE A 52 5.73 -9.27 -1.44
N VAL A 53 6.98 -9.36 -1.88
CA VAL A 53 7.77 -10.61 -1.90
C VAL A 53 7.96 -11.21 -0.51
N PRO A 54 8.33 -10.48 0.55
CA PRO A 54 8.45 -11.05 1.88
C PRO A 54 7.13 -11.59 2.42
N GLY A 55 6.01 -10.90 2.17
CA GLY A 55 4.67 -11.34 2.53
C GLY A 55 4.28 -12.64 1.82
N LEU A 56 4.46 -12.71 0.49
CA LEU A 56 4.21 -13.92 -0.30
C LEU A 56 5.07 -15.08 0.18
N SER A 57 6.38 -14.84 0.37
CA SER A 57 7.33 -15.85 0.81
C SER A 57 6.92 -16.41 2.18
N TYR A 58 6.57 -15.54 3.13
CA TYR A 58 6.13 -15.95 4.45
C TYR A 58 4.89 -16.86 4.39
N VAL A 59 3.86 -16.42 3.66
CA VAL A 59 2.60 -17.17 3.49
C VAL A 59 2.84 -18.52 2.82
N TRP A 60 3.72 -18.55 1.80
CA TRP A 60 4.11 -19.77 1.10
C TRP A 60 4.87 -20.75 2.00
N PHE A 61 5.91 -20.30 2.69
CA PHE A 61 6.70 -21.13 3.61
C PHE A 61 5.86 -21.70 4.76
N LYS A 62 4.89 -20.93 5.26
CA LYS A 62 3.94 -21.38 6.30
C LYS A 62 2.79 -22.22 5.76
N ARG A 63 2.71 -22.44 4.44
CA ARG A 63 1.64 -23.18 3.75
C ARG A 63 0.24 -22.65 4.11
N LEU A 64 0.11 -21.34 4.25
CA LEU A 64 -1.14 -20.68 4.59
C LEU A 64 -2.00 -20.49 3.33
N PRO A 65 -3.34 -20.47 3.47
CA PRO A 65 -4.24 -20.26 2.33
C PRO A 65 -4.14 -18.82 1.82
N SER A 66 -3.30 -18.58 0.81
CA SER A 66 -2.93 -17.23 0.32
C SER A 66 -4.11 -16.33 -0.02
N LEU A 67 -5.10 -16.83 -0.78
CA LEU A 67 -6.29 -16.05 -1.13
C LEU A 67 -7.06 -15.57 0.09
N ARG A 68 -7.13 -16.41 1.14
CA ARG A 68 -7.76 -16.02 2.39
C ARG A 68 -6.87 -15.00 3.09
N VAL A 69 -5.60 -15.32 3.34
CA VAL A 69 -4.67 -14.44 4.05
C VAL A 69 -4.62 -13.03 3.45
N PHE A 70 -4.52 -12.93 2.13
CA PHE A 70 -4.44 -11.65 1.42
C PHE A 70 -5.80 -11.02 1.08
N ARG A 71 -6.93 -11.57 1.58
CA ARG A 71 -8.29 -11.08 1.29
C ARG A 71 -8.58 -10.94 -0.21
N ILE A 72 -8.11 -11.88 -1.02
CA ILE A 72 -8.37 -11.90 -2.45
C ILE A 72 -9.75 -12.51 -2.69
N HIS A 73 -10.70 -11.66 -3.08
CA HIS A 73 -12.08 -12.03 -3.39
C HIS A 73 -12.37 -11.89 -4.89
N ARG A 74 -13.39 -12.59 -5.37
CA ARG A 74 -13.89 -12.39 -6.74
C ARG A 74 -14.62 -11.05 -6.79
N ILE A 75 -14.24 -10.21 -7.76
CA ILE A 75 -14.87 -8.91 -8.00
C ILE A 75 -15.92 -9.08 -9.09
N ASN A 76 -17.13 -8.58 -8.86
CA ASN A 76 -18.18 -8.53 -9.87
C ASN A 76 -18.29 -7.13 -10.50
N TYR A 77 -19.03 -7.00 -11.60
CA TYR A 77 -19.16 -5.74 -12.33
C TYR A 77 -19.79 -4.61 -11.51
N ALA A 78 -20.69 -4.92 -10.58
CA ALA A 78 -21.30 -3.90 -9.73
C ALA A 78 -20.27 -3.26 -8.79
N VAL A 79 -19.38 -4.08 -8.20
CA VAL A 79 -18.26 -3.58 -7.39
C VAL A 79 -17.34 -2.69 -8.23
N LEU A 80 -16.98 -3.11 -9.44
CA LEU A 80 -16.16 -2.27 -10.34
C LEU A 80 -16.83 -0.92 -10.64
N LEU A 81 -18.14 -0.94 -10.90
CA LEU A 81 -18.92 0.27 -11.18
C LEU A 81 -18.96 1.21 -9.96
N TYR A 82 -19.23 0.68 -8.77
CA TYR A 82 -19.24 1.47 -7.54
C TYR A 82 -17.86 2.03 -7.21
N THR A 83 -16.80 1.23 -7.36
CA THR A 83 -15.42 1.70 -7.17
C THR A 83 -15.11 2.84 -8.13
N PHE A 84 -15.54 2.77 -9.39
CA PHE A 84 -15.35 3.85 -10.36
C PHE A 84 -16.03 5.15 -9.90
N PHE A 85 -17.29 5.08 -9.45
CA PHE A 85 -18.02 6.26 -8.98
C PHE A 85 -17.50 6.81 -7.63
N ILE A 86 -16.93 5.97 -6.77
CA ILE A 86 -16.31 6.38 -5.50
C ILE A 86 -14.93 6.98 -5.74
N ALA A 87 -14.18 6.49 -6.74
CA ALA A 87 -12.83 6.94 -7.03
C ALA A 87 -12.78 8.43 -7.42
N ILE A 88 -13.78 8.93 -8.16
CA ILE A 88 -13.84 10.34 -8.60
C ILE A 88 -13.91 11.31 -7.40
N PRO A 89 -14.92 11.25 -6.52
CA PRO A 89 -14.97 12.14 -5.36
C PRO A 89 -13.81 11.89 -4.40
N LEU A 90 -13.34 10.64 -4.25
CA LEU A 90 -12.20 10.36 -3.40
C LEU A 90 -10.91 11.02 -3.93
N PHE A 91 -10.70 11.01 -5.24
CA PHE A 91 -9.60 11.72 -5.88
C PHE A 91 -9.69 13.23 -5.62
N ILE A 92 -10.84 13.84 -5.86
CA ILE A 92 -11.05 15.28 -5.64
C ILE A 92 -10.80 15.66 -4.18
N LEU A 93 -11.38 14.92 -3.22
CA LEU A 93 -11.22 15.20 -1.79
C LEU A 93 -9.78 15.02 -1.33
N SER A 94 -9.11 13.99 -1.81
CA SER A 94 -7.70 13.72 -1.51
C SER A 94 -6.79 14.84 -2.03
N ASP A 95 -7.05 15.31 -3.24
CA ASP A 95 -6.32 16.39 -3.91
C ASP A 95 -6.56 17.76 -3.25
N GLU A 96 -7.79 18.07 -2.84
CA GLU A 96 -8.07 19.29 -2.05
C GLU A 96 -7.45 19.24 -0.66
N LEU A 97 -7.43 18.07 -0.02
CA LEU A 97 -6.77 17.90 1.27
C LEU A 97 -5.26 18.16 1.15
N ASP A 98 -4.60 17.64 0.10
CA ASP A 98 -3.19 17.89 -0.17
C ASP A 98 -2.90 19.38 -0.42
N ARG A 99 -3.73 20.06 -1.21
CA ARG A 99 -3.63 21.52 -1.40
C ARG A 99 -3.77 22.30 -0.11
N LEU A 100 -4.75 21.94 0.72
CA LEU A 100 -4.98 22.59 2.01
C LEU A 100 -3.76 22.41 2.93
N ILE A 101 -3.24 21.19 3.04
CA ILE A 101 -2.04 20.90 3.85
C ILE A 101 -0.85 21.69 3.31
N SER A 102 -0.62 21.67 2.00
CA SER A 102 0.49 22.37 1.34
C SER A 102 0.44 23.89 1.53
N SER A 103 -0.75 24.48 1.71
CA SER A 103 -0.89 25.90 2.02
C SER A 103 -0.40 26.28 3.43
N ILE A 104 -0.41 25.33 4.37
CA ILE A 104 -0.01 25.51 5.77
C ILE A 104 1.42 25.02 5.99
N PHE A 105 1.76 23.88 5.40
CA PHE A 105 3.03 23.18 5.53
C PHE A 105 3.57 22.84 4.12
N PRO A 106 4.11 23.83 3.39
CA PRO A 106 4.55 23.63 2.02
C PRO A 106 5.78 22.71 1.97
N MET A 107 5.80 21.84 0.95
CA MET A 107 6.97 21.03 0.66
C MET A 107 8.09 21.91 0.08
N PRO A 108 9.34 21.79 0.55
CA PRO A 108 10.46 22.53 -0.02
C PRO A 108 10.66 22.19 -1.50
N GLU A 109 11.01 23.19 -2.31
CA GLU A 109 11.10 23.08 -3.78
C GLU A 109 12.04 21.96 -4.26
N ILE A 110 13.10 21.66 -3.49
CA ILE A 110 14.03 20.57 -3.80
C ILE A 110 13.36 19.19 -3.80
N PHE A 111 12.42 18.96 -2.89
CA PHE A 111 11.66 17.71 -2.84
C PHE A 111 10.64 17.63 -3.96
N ILE A 112 9.95 18.76 -4.25
CA ILE A 112 8.99 18.86 -5.36
C ILE A 112 9.69 18.51 -6.68
N LYS A 113 10.79 19.17 -7.00
CA LYS A 113 11.58 18.91 -8.23
C LYS A 113 12.10 17.48 -8.29
N GLY A 114 12.49 16.90 -7.15
CA GLY A 114 12.87 15.50 -7.06
C GLY A 114 11.72 14.58 -7.47
N MET A 115 10.55 14.74 -6.86
CA MET A 115 9.36 13.94 -7.15
C MET A 115 8.89 14.11 -8.61
N GLU A 116 8.88 15.34 -9.13
CA GLU A 116 8.54 15.62 -10.53
C GLU A 116 9.43 14.85 -11.50
N GLU A 117 10.74 14.82 -11.27
CA GLU A 117 11.68 14.08 -12.12
C GLU A 117 11.49 12.56 -11.99
N PHE A 118 11.10 12.06 -10.81
CA PHE A 118 10.78 10.63 -10.61
C PHE A 118 9.55 10.17 -11.40
N VAL A 119 8.52 11.00 -11.52
CA VAL A 119 7.25 10.63 -12.21
C VAL A 119 7.18 11.10 -13.67
N LYS A 120 8.26 11.71 -14.18
CA LYS A 120 8.30 12.30 -15.51
C LYS A 120 8.21 11.24 -16.61
N ILE A 121 7.25 11.42 -17.52
CA ILE A 121 7.00 10.53 -18.66
C ILE A 121 7.66 11.12 -19.91
N HIS A 122 8.71 10.45 -20.42
CA HIS A 122 9.40 10.89 -21.65
C HIS A 122 8.99 10.11 -22.90
N SER A 123 8.32 8.97 -22.72
CA SER A 123 7.92 8.09 -23.80
C SER A 123 6.62 7.37 -23.45
N PHE A 124 5.95 6.79 -24.45
CA PHE A 124 4.82 5.89 -24.20
C PHE A 124 5.24 4.68 -23.34
N GLY A 125 6.46 4.19 -23.51
CA GLY A 125 7.02 3.12 -22.67
C GLY A 125 7.11 3.51 -21.21
N ASP A 126 7.60 4.73 -20.91
CA ASP A 126 7.65 5.29 -19.55
C ASP A 126 6.25 5.36 -18.93
N ALA A 127 5.24 5.77 -19.71
CA ALA A 127 3.86 5.85 -19.25
C ALA A 127 3.31 4.48 -18.85
N VAL A 128 3.51 3.47 -19.71
CA VAL A 128 3.08 2.08 -19.45
C VAL A 128 3.79 1.52 -18.22
N ILE A 129 5.09 1.73 -18.13
CA ILE A 129 5.93 1.32 -17.01
C ILE A 129 5.40 1.91 -15.69
N LEU A 130 5.20 3.23 -15.65
CA LEU A 130 4.77 3.92 -14.45
C LEU A 130 3.36 3.49 -14.03
N PHE A 131 2.46 3.32 -15.01
CA PHE A 131 1.10 2.83 -14.76
C PHE A 131 1.12 1.42 -14.14
N VAL A 132 1.86 0.49 -14.74
CA VAL A 132 1.92 -0.89 -14.23
C VAL A 132 2.55 -0.93 -12.84
N ALA A 133 3.65 -0.20 -12.61
CA ALA A 133 4.34 -0.18 -11.33
C ALA A 133 3.51 0.49 -10.22
N ALA A 134 3.16 1.76 -10.42
CA ALA A 134 2.57 2.60 -9.37
C ALA A 134 1.06 2.38 -9.18
N VAL A 135 0.34 1.94 -10.21
CA VAL A 135 -1.13 1.74 -10.11
C VAL A 135 -1.46 0.29 -9.86
N LEU A 136 -0.94 -0.62 -10.68
CA LEU A 136 -1.33 -2.04 -10.59
C LEU A 136 -0.51 -2.77 -9.53
N MET A 137 0.83 -2.72 -9.60
CA MET A 137 1.69 -3.49 -8.70
C MET A 137 1.63 -2.95 -7.27
N ALA A 138 1.90 -1.65 -7.09
CA ALA A 138 1.84 -1.02 -5.77
C ALA A 138 0.46 -1.17 -5.14
N GLY A 139 -0.62 -0.82 -5.87
CA GLY A 139 -1.98 -0.94 -5.37
C GLY A 139 -2.34 -2.37 -4.93
N VAL A 140 -2.00 -3.39 -5.71
CA VAL A 140 -2.24 -4.79 -5.34
C VAL A 140 -1.39 -5.20 -4.13
N ALA A 141 -0.09 -4.88 -4.13
CA ALA A 141 0.82 -5.20 -3.05
C ALA A 141 0.39 -4.57 -1.72
N GLU A 142 0.04 -3.30 -1.76
CA GLU A 142 -0.42 -2.54 -0.61
C GLU A 142 -1.73 -3.10 -0.06
N GLU A 143 -2.74 -3.36 -0.90
CA GLU A 143 -4.00 -3.96 -0.42
C GLU A 143 -3.76 -5.32 0.23
N MET A 144 -2.89 -6.15 -0.35
CA MET A 144 -2.53 -7.45 0.22
C MET A 144 -1.83 -7.32 1.59
N LEU A 145 -0.88 -6.39 1.74
CA LEU A 145 -0.12 -6.21 2.99
C LEU A 145 -0.92 -5.48 4.06
N PHE A 146 -1.55 -4.36 3.72
CA PHE A 146 -2.22 -3.51 4.68
C PHE A 146 -3.60 -4.05 5.03
N ARG A 147 -4.44 -4.43 4.05
CA ARG A 147 -5.82 -4.85 4.33
C ARG A 147 -5.88 -6.35 4.56
N GLY A 148 -5.12 -7.10 3.76
CA GLY A 148 -4.99 -8.55 3.88
C GLY A 148 -4.28 -9.00 5.17
N LEU A 149 -3.06 -8.52 5.43
CA LEU A 149 -2.29 -8.94 6.60
C LEU A 149 -2.56 -8.06 7.83
N LEU A 150 -2.19 -6.78 7.78
CA LEU A 150 -2.14 -5.90 8.94
C LEU A 150 -3.53 -5.65 9.55
N GLN A 151 -4.44 -5.07 8.77
CA GLN A 151 -5.78 -4.73 9.25
C GLN A 151 -6.53 -5.98 9.70
N ARG A 152 -6.48 -7.08 8.94
CA ARG A 152 -7.10 -8.35 9.33
C ARG A 152 -6.58 -8.88 10.67
N SER A 153 -5.27 -8.79 10.91
CA SER A 153 -4.69 -9.18 12.19
C SER A 153 -5.16 -8.28 13.31
N LEU A 154 -5.19 -6.96 13.08
CA LEU A 154 -5.67 -6.00 14.07
C LEU A 154 -7.16 -6.20 14.38
N GLU A 155 -8.01 -6.45 13.38
CA GLU A 155 -9.44 -6.75 13.56
C GLU A 155 -9.69 -8.00 14.40
N PHE A 156 -8.74 -8.94 14.43
CA PHE A 156 -8.85 -10.13 15.29
C PHE A 156 -8.53 -9.84 16.75
N HIS A 157 -7.71 -8.82 17.03
CA HIS A 157 -7.21 -8.51 18.37
C HIS A 157 -7.83 -7.23 18.97
N LEU A 158 -8.42 -6.37 18.15
CA LEU A 158 -8.93 -5.04 18.49
C LEU A 158 -10.31 -4.82 17.85
N GLU A 159 -11.01 -3.78 18.31
CA GLU A 159 -12.24 -3.32 17.66
C GLU A 159 -11.98 -2.90 16.20
N PRO A 160 -12.90 -3.16 15.25
CA PRO A 160 -12.67 -2.89 13.84
C PRO A 160 -12.31 -1.44 13.51
N ALA A 161 -12.92 -0.48 14.21
CA ALA A 161 -12.61 0.93 14.04
C ALA A 161 -11.14 1.25 14.41
N MET A 162 -10.65 0.65 15.50
CA MET A 162 -9.24 0.80 15.90
C MET A 162 -8.30 0.11 14.91
N ALA A 163 -8.67 -1.07 14.41
CA ALA A 163 -7.90 -1.78 13.40
C ALA A 163 -7.72 -0.95 12.12
N ILE A 164 -8.79 -0.29 11.66
CA ILE A 164 -8.77 0.61 10.49
C ILE A 164 -7.87 1.81 10.76
N VAL A 165 -8.04 2.50 11.90
CA VAL A 165 -7.26 3.70 12.24
C VAL A 165 -5.77 3.37 12.36
N ILE A 166 -5.41 2.30 13.08
CA ILE A 166 -4.01 1.90 13.26
C ILE A 166 -3.40 1.45 11.93
N SER A 167 -4.13 0.69 11.12
CA SER A 167 -3.67 0.28 9.79
C SER A 167 -3.44 1.49 8.87
N ALA A 168 -4.36 2.46 8.85
CA ALA A 168 -4.24 3.68 8.06
C ALA A 168 -3.06 4.57 8.50
N ALA A 169 -2.86 4.73 9.81
CA ALA A 169 -1.72 5.46 10.34
C ALA A 169 -0.39 4.77 9.99
N PHE A 170 -0.33 3.44 10.13
CA PHE A 170 0.86 2.67 9.77
C PHE A 170 1.14 2.72 8.26
N PHE A 171 0.08 2.69 7.43
CA PHE A 171 0.17 2.90 5.98
C PHE A 171 0.85 4.24 5.67
N ALA A 172 0.41 5.35 6.27
CA ALA A 172 1.06 6.64 6.07
C ALA A 172 2.52 6.69 6.57
N VAL A 173 2.81 6.09 7.73
CA VAL A 173 4.17 6.10 8.30
C VAL A 173 5.18 5.41 7.39
N VAL A 174 4.83 4.27 6.78
CA VAL A 174 5.79 3.54 5.92
C VAL A 174 6.11 4.26 4.61
N HIS A 175 5.32 5.27 4.21
CA HIS A 175 5.61 6.09 3.02
C HIS A 175 6.70 7.11 3.27
N LEU A 176 7.03 7.39 4.54
CA LEU A 176 8.12 8.31 4.93
C LEU A 176 8.01 9.71 4.32
N ASN A 177 6.79 10.15 3.99
CA ASN A 177 6.51 11.46 3.44
C ASN A 177 5.61 12.25 4.40
N PRO A 178 6.18 13.13 5.26
CA PRO A 178 5.40 13.85 6.26
C PRO A 178 4.42 14.85 5.65
N TRP A 179 4.67 15.37 4.45
CA TRP A 179 3.77 16.30 3.77
C TRP A 179 2.50 15.62 3.27
N MET A 180 2.63 14.40 2.75
CA MET A 180 1.48 13.61 2.25
C MET A 180 0.83 12.75 3.33
N ALA A 181 1.41 12.64 4.54
CA ALA A 181 0.99 11.68 5.55
C ALA A 181 -0.51 11.78 5.92
N LEU A 182 -1.06 12.99 6.01
CA LEU A 182 -2.49 13.17 6.31
C LEU A 182 -3.39 12.73 5.15
N GLN A 183 -3.03 13.06 3.91
CA GLN A 183 -3.74 12.59 2.71
C GLN A 183 -3.70 11.06 2.60
N ILE A 184 -2.53 10.46 2.81
CA ILE A 184 -2.33 9.01 2.79
C ILE A 184 -3.11 8.33 3.93
N THR A 185 -3.14 8.93 5.12
CA THR A 185 -3.96 8.43 6.24
C THR A 185 -5.45 8.48 5.89
N PHE A 186 -5.93 9.57 5.30
CA PHE A 186 -7.32 9.71 4.87
C PHE A 186 -7.71 8.61 3.86
N LEU A 187 -6.92 8.40 2.81
CA LEU A 187 -7.12 7.29 1.87
C LEU A 187 -7.07 5.94 2.60
N GLY A 188 -6.12 5.80 3.53
CA GLY A 188 -5.96 4.64 4.39
C GLY A 188 -7.23 4.25 5.13
N LEU A 189 -7.89 5.23 5.73
CA LEU A 189 -9.16 5.08 6.46
C LEU A 189 -10.30 4.65 5.53
N VAL A 190 -10.42 5.30 4.36
CA VAL A 190 -11.48 4.99 3.38
C VAL A 190 -11.32 3.56 2.85
N PHE A 191 -10.11 3.18 2.43
CA PHE A 191 -9.81 1.83 1.95
C PHE A 191 -10.00 0.78 3.06
N GLY A 192 -9.54 1.09 4.28
CA GLY A 192 -9.71 0.18 5.40
C GLY A 192 -11.18 -0.05 5.77
N TRP A 193 -12.00 0.99 5.73
CA TRP A 193 -13.45 0.86 5.91
C TRP A 193 -14.10 0.03 4.81
N MET A 194 -13.76 0.27 3.54
CA MET A 194 -14.28 -0.53 2.42
C MET A 194 -13.86 -2.00 2.51
N ALA A 195 -12.65 -2.29 2.97
CA ALA A 195 -12.16 -3.67 3.13
C ALA A 195 -12.77 -4.40 4.33
N TRP A 196 -13.26 -3.67 5.33
CA TRP A 196 -13.94 -4.24 6.49
C TRP A 196 -15.43 -4.53 6.22
N LYS A 197 -16.08 -3.71 5.39
CA LYS A 197 -17.53 -3.75 5.19
C LYS A 197 -17.98 -4.74 4.12
#